data_AF-A0A947CNZ8-F1
#
_entry.id   AF-A0A947CNZ8-F1
#
_cell.length_a   1.000
_cell.length_b   1.000
_cell.length_c   1.000
_cell.angle_alpha   90.00
_cell.angle_beta   90.00
_cell.angle_gamma   90.00
#
_symmetry.space_group_name_H-M   'P 1'
#
loop_
_entity.id
_entity.type
_entity.pdbx_description
1 polymer ?
#
loop_
_entity_poly.entity_id
_entity_poly.type
_entity_poly.pdbx_seq_one_letter_code
_entity_poly.pdbx_strand_id
1 'polypeptide(L)'
;MRASAPRAIAFAVVVLAAVSARAEPAELAAVGQPKPPAYIYTDELAELEPMRFRKPRAMQVARPGRAAAIRIQPGVRYLWVIDKDGSIRVAPESRNARGVETSGHPLLTGGGPARLGGVMVMRGRVLTVDSDSGRYGYLDPSMSKSSLEAAARWMNKVAITDRAGRRLRLETRYVPSIHDRRERGPLDRADLRLARYVQRHGGYVLLPPRDGTHSDLPTRLRTSSQRLGWSKRARQRWQRRGTRTRHQRQRPAVKRRARSSR
;
A
#
# COMPACT_ATOMS: atom_id res chain seq x y z
N MET A 1 -8.48 75.75 -14.09
CA MET A 1 -8.18 74.78 -13.02
C MET A 1 -8.27 73.37 -13.60
N ARG A 2 -7.13 72.69 -13.84
CA ARG A 2 -7.11 71.30 -14.32
C ARG A 2 -6.64 70.42 -13.16
N ALA A 3 -7.55 69.59 -12.64
CA ALA A 3 -7.27 68.66 -11.56
C ALA A 3 -6.44 67.48 -12.08
N SER A 4 -5.26 67.29 -11.50
CA SER A 4 -4.34 66.20 -11.81
C SER A 4 -4.82 64.93 -11.11
N ALA A 5 -5.09 63.86 -11.86
CA ALA A 5 -5.55 62.59 -11.31
C ALA A 5 -4.37 61.75 -10.77
N PRO A 6 -4.49 61.14 -9.57
CA PRO A 6 -3.43 60.31 -9.01
C PRO A 6 -3.30 58.98 -9.74
N ARG A 7 -2.08 58.65 -10.18
CA ARG A 7 -1.71 57.34 -10.74
C ARG A 7 -1.58 56.33 -9.59
N ALA A 8 -2.53 55.40 -9.49
CA ALA A 8 -2.44 54.28 -8.57
C ALA A 8 -1.39 53.27 -9.07
N ILE A 9 -0.30 53.12 -8.32
CA ILE A 9 0.72 52.08 -8.52
C ILE A 9 0.16 50.80 -7.88
N ALA A 10 -0.28 49.85 -8.71
CA ALA A 10 -0.72 48.55 -8.25
C ALA A 10 0.50 47.68 -7.91
N PHE A 11 0.76 47.46 -6.63
CA PHE A 11 1.72 46.45 -6.16
C PHE A 11 1.13 45.06 -6.39
N ALA A 12 1.56 44.39 -7.45
CA ALA A 12 1.29 42.97 -7.66
C ALA A 12 2.22 42.15 -6.74
N VAL A 13 1.73 41.79 -5.55
CA VAL A 13 2.41 40.83 -4.67
C VAL A 13 2.19 39.42 -5.24
N VAL A 14 3.14 38.96 -6.05
CA VAL A 14 3.19 37.57 -6.53
C VAL A 14 3.69 36.69 -5.38
N VAL A 15 2.75 36.14 -4.60
CA VAL A 15 3.07 35.08 -3.63
C VAL A 15 3.33 33.78 -4.40
N LEU A 16 4.59 33.55 -4.76
CA LEU A 16 5.09 32.26 -5.22
C LEU A 16 5.03 31.26 -4.07
N ALA A 17 3.88 30.60 -3.90
CA ALA A 17 3.77 29.43 -3.04
C ALA A 17 4.55 28.28 -3.70
N ALA A 18 5.84 28.20 -3.40
CA ALA A 18 6.66 27.04 -3.73
C ALA A 18 6.06 25.83 -3.01
N VAL A 19 5.32 25.00 -3.74
CA VAL A 19 4.88 23.69 -3.28
C VAL A 19 6.12 22.82 -3.26
N SER A 20 6.90 22.90 -2.18
CA SER A 20 8.00 21.98 -1.93
C SER A 20 7.40 20.58 -1.84
N ALA A 21 7.58 19.79 -2.91
CA ALA A 21 7.38 18.37 -2.84
C ALA A 21 8.26 17.89 -1.67
N ARG A 22 7.63 17.52 -0.55
CA ARG A 22 8.37 17.01 0.61
C ARG A 22 9.13 15.78 0.13
N ALA A 23 10.46 15.91 0.06
CA ALA A 23 11.32 14.82 -0.29
C ALA A 23 10.99 13.64 0.63
N GLU A 24 10.87 12.46 0.03
CA GLU A 24 10.69 11.25 0.81
C GLU A 24 11.88 11.07 1.75
N PRO A 25 11.68 10.75 3.03
CA PRO A 25 12.79 10.49 3.93
C PRO A 25 13.65 9.36 3.35
N ALA A 26 14.97 9.56 3.25
CA ALA A 26 15.91 8.58 2.70
C ALA A 26 15.76 7.19 3.35
N GLU A 27 15.43 7.16 4.64
CA GLU A 27 15.15 5.93 5.38
C GLU A 27 13.92 5.17 4.88
N LEU A 28 12.86 5.87 4.45
CA LEU A 28 11.67 5.23 3.86
C LEU A 28 11.99 4.70 2.46
N ALA A 29 12.80 5.43 1.69
CA ALA A 29 13.26 4.98 0.38
C ALA A 29 14.09 3.70 0.49
N ALA A 30 14.90 3.57 1.56
CA ALA A 30 15.68 2.36 1.84
C ALA A 30 14.84 1.11 2.17
N VAL A 31 13.56 1.26 2.51
CA VAL A 31 12.63 0.11 2.67
C VAL A 31 12.30 -0.53 1.32
N GLY A 32 12.38 0.24 0.23
CA GLY A 32 12.01 -0.17 -1.11
C GLY A 32 10.95 0.73 -1.73
N GLN A 33 10.80 0.60 -3.05
CA GLN A 33 9.82 1.37 -3.82
C GLN A 33 8.39 0.85 -3.58
N PRO A 34 7.37 1.72 -3.56
CA PRO A 34 5.99 1.28 -3.46
C PRO A 34 5.59 0.46 -4.69
N LYS A 35 5.06 -0.74 -4.46
CA LYS A 35 4.65 -1.68 -5.50
C LYS A 35 3.24 -2.22 -5.25
N PRO A 36 2.43 -2.46 -6.29
CA PRO A 36 1.16 -3.16 -6.13
C PRO A 36 1.40 -4.58 -5.60
N PRO A 37 0.38 -5.22 -5.00
CA PRO A 37 0.50 -6.64 -4.67
C PRO A 37 0.72 -7.46 -5.95
N ALA A 38 1.46 -8.57 -5.87
CA ALA A 38 1.62 -9.44 -7.04
C ALA A 38 0.29 -10.07 -7.49
N TYR A 39 -0.54 -10.46 -6.52
CA TYR A 39 -1.84 -11.04 -6.76
C TYR A 39 -2.83 -10.76 -5.63
N ILE A 40 -4.11 -10.95 -5.92
CA ILE A 40 -5.24 -10.78 -5.01
C ILE A 40 -6.19 -11.95 -5.24
N TYR A 41 -6.62 -12.60 -4.17
CA TYR A 41 -7.65 -13.64 -4.26
C TYR A 41 -9.03 -12.98 -4.24
N THR A 42 -9.98 -13.53 -5.00
CA THR A 42 -11.34 -12.95 -5.09
C THR A 42 -12.11 -12.97 -3.76
N ASP A 43 -11.80 -13.92 -2.87
CA ASP A 43 -12.37 -14.01 -1.52
C ASP A 43 -11.89 -12.90 -0.56
N GLU A 44 -10.86 -12.15 -0.94
CA GLU A 44 -10.35 -10.97 -0.22
C GLU A 44 -11.18 -9.72 -0.52
N LEU A 45 -12.00 -9.78 -1.56
CA LEU A 45 -12.88 -8.71 -1.95
C LEU A 45 -14.22 -8.87 -1.21
N ALA A 46 -14.67 -7.78 -0.59
CA ALA A 46 -16.03 -7.62 -0.08
C ALA A 46 -17.01 -7.48 -1.26
N GLU A 47 -16.59 -6.74 -2.29
CA GLU A 47 -17.32 -6.60 -3.55
C GLU A 47 -16.31 -6.74 -4.69
N LEU A 48 -16.53 -7.70 -5.59
CA LEU A 48 -15.70 -7.89 -6.79
C LEU A 48 -15.70 -6.63 -7.65
N GLU A 49 -16.85 -6.00 -7.79
CA GLU A 49 -17.03 -4.68 -8.40
C GLU A 49 -17.63 -3.77 -7.34
N PRO A 50 -16.92 -2.73 -6.86
CA PRO A 50 -15.78 -2.04 -7.48
C PRO A 50 -14.41 -2.40 -6.87
N MET A 51 -14.11 -3.69 -6.64
CA MET A 51 -12.92 -4.18 -5.93
C MET A 51 -12.79 -3.59 -4.51
N ARG A 52 -13.88 -3.65 -3.73
CA ARG A 52 -13.80 -3.26 -2.32
C ARG A 52 -13.16 -4.39 -1.55
N PHE A 53 -12.09 -4.09 -0.83
CA PHE A 53 -11.41 -5.07 0.01
C PHE A 53 -12.14 -5.24 1.33
N ARG A 54 -12.15 -6.47 1.84
CA ARG A 54 -12.56 -6.72 3.22
C ARG A 54 -11.57 -6.02 4.15
N LYS A 55 -12.09 -5.33 5.18
CA LYS A 55 -11.22 -4.75 6.21
C LYS A 55 -10.84 -5.85 7.21
N PRO A 56 -9.55 -6.11 7.46
CA PRO A 56 -9.15 -7.08 8.47
C PRO A 56 -9.69 -6.70 9.84
N ARG A 57 -10.17 -7.69 10.60
CA ARG A 57 -10.55 -7.48 12.00
C ARG A 57 -9.31 -7.05 12.79
N ALA A 58 -9.49 -6.12 13.73
CA ALA A 58 -8.41 -5.62 14.59
C ALA A 58 -7.18 -5.05 13.83
N MET A 59 -7.38 -4.49 12.63
CA MET A 59 -6.31 -3.80 11.92
C MET A 59 -5.86 -2.56 12.70
N GLN A 60 -4.56 -2.48 12.96
CA GLN A 60 -3.88 -1.37 13.60
C GLN A 60 -3.05 -0.61 12.57
N VAL A 61 -2.98 0.72 12.71
CA VAL A 61 -2.20 1.59 11.83
C VAL A 61 -1.39 2.54 12.69
N ALA A 62 -0.07 2.58 12.47
CA ALA A 62 0.81 3.56 13.09
C ALA A 62 1.67 4.24 12.01
N ARG A 63 2.04 5.49 12.27
CA ARG A 63 2.89 6.28 11.38
C ARG A 63 4.05 6.84 12.19
N PRO A 64 5.30 6.71 11.73
CA PRO A 64 6.44 7.38 12.35
C PRO A 64 6.19 8.87 12.57
N GLY A 65 6.57 9.37 13.75
CA GLY A 65 6.32 10.75 14.16
C GLY A 65 4.89 11.04 14.64
N ARG A 66 4.04 10.02 14.83
CA ARG A 66 2.73 10.15 15.48
C ARG A 66 2.65 9.25 16.71
N ALA A 67 1.86 9.65 17.70
CA ALA A 67 1.71 8.97 18.99
C ALA A 67 0.97 7.61 18.94
N ALA A 68 0.68 7.06 17.75
CA ALA A 68 -0.04 5.79 17.63
C ALA A 68 0.89 4.59 17.94
N ALA A 69 0.42 3.70 18.82
CA ALA A 69 1.11 2.47 19.16
C ALA A 69 0.47 1.25 18.47
N ILE A 70 1.29 0.26 18.13
CA ILE A 70 0.86 -1.08 17.71
C ILE A 70 0.99 -2.00 18.93
N ARG A 71 -0.09 -2.70 19.26
CA ARG A 71 -0.14 -3.68 20.35
C ARG A 71 -0.11 -5.09 19.77
N ILE A 72 0.85 -5.89 20.22
CA ILE A 72 1.06 -7.27 19.80
C ILE A 72 0.75 -8.22 20.96
N GLN A 73 0.03 -9.29 20.67
CA GLN A 73 -0.32 -10.32 21.64
C GLN A 73 0.62 -11.52 21.49
N PRO A 74 1.10 -12.11 22.61
CA PRO A 74 1.83 -13.38 22.57
C PRO A 74 1.01 -14.48 21.90
N GLY A 75 1.68 -15.37 21.15
CA GLY A 75 1.04 -16.52 20.49
C GLY A 75 0.22 -16.19 19.24
N VAL A 76 -0.01 -14.90 18.94
CA VAL A 76 -0.71 -14.47 17.72
C VAL A 76 0.29 -14.17 16.62
N ARG A 77 0.05 -14.73 15.43
CA ARG A 77 0.78 -14.41 14.20
C ARG A 77 0.09 -13.22 13.53
N TYR A 78 0.87 -12.23 13.10
CA TYR A 78 0.34 -11.00 12.49
C TYR A 78 0.92 -10.78 11.11
N LEU A 79 0.07 -10.35 10.17
CA LEU A 79 0.54 -9.79 8.92
C LEU A 79 0.90 -8.32 9.11
N TRP A 80 1.95 -7.88 8.41
CA TRP A 80 2.34 -6.47 8.40
C TRP A 80 2.69 -5.97 7.00
N VAL A 81 2.50 -4.66 6.79
CA VAL A 81 2.96 -3.92 5.62
C VAL A 81 3.44 -2.52 6.01
N ILE A 82 4.43 -2.01 5.30
CA ILE A 82 4.72 -0.57 5.22
C ILE A 82 4.10 -0.07 3.93
N ASP A 83 3.06 0.76 4.02
CA ASP A 83 2.39 1.28 2.84
C ASP A 83 3.24 2.32 2.09
N LYS A 84 2.78 2.74 0.92
CA LYS A 84 3.49 3.73 0.08
C LYS A 84 3.87 5.02 0.81
N ASP A 85 3.07 5.43 1.80
CA ASP A 85 3.23 6.70 2.54
C ASP A 85 4.05 6.50 3.84
N GLY A 86 4.55 5.29 4.07
CA GLY A 86 5.35 4.92 5.24
C GLY A 86 4.53 4.57 6.48
N SER A 87 3.21 4.37 6.35
CA SER A 87 2.41 3.90 7.49
C SER A 87 2.58 2.41 7.67
N ILE A 88 2.77 1.98 8.91
CA ILE A 88 2.87 0.57 9.30
C ILE A 88 1.46 0.09 9.62
N ARG A 89 1.03 -0.96 8.94
CA ARG A 89 -0.30 -1.56 9.11
C ARG A 89 -0.13 -3.00 9.51
N VAL A 90 -0.85 -3.40 10.54
CA VAL A 90 -0.73 -4.73 11.15
C VAL A 90 -2.11 -5.27 11.45
N ALA A 91 -2.34 -6.55 11.17
CA ALA A 91 -3.55 -7.25 11.63
C ALA A 91 -3.22 -8.71 11.97
N PRO A 92 -3.95 -9.34 12.91
CA PRO A 92 -3.83 -10.77 13.15
C PRO A 92 -4.06 -11.57 11.86
N GLU A 93 -3.23 -12.57 11.62
CA GLU A 93 -3.47 -13.54 10.56
C GLU A 93 -4.72 -14.36 10.93
N SER A 94 -5.74 -14.29 10.08
CA SER A 94 -7.01 -14.99 10.24
C SER A 94 -7.07 -16.16 9.28
N ARG A 95 -7.56 -17.31 9.74
CA ARG A 95 -7.80 -18.50 8.92
C ARG A 95 -9.25 -18.94 9.03
N ASN A 96 -9.80 -19.53 7.97
CA ASN A 96 -11.13 -20.15 8.03
C ASN A 96 -11.07 -21.53 8.71
N ALA A 97 -12.21 -22.18 8.86
CA ALA A 97 -12.31 -23.51 9.48
C ALA A 97 -11.50 -24.61 8.74
N ARG A 98 -11.15 -24.39 7.47
CA ARG A 98 -10.30 -25.28 6.65
C ARG A 98 -8.81 -24.95 6.78
N GLY A 99 -8.43 -24.01 7.66
CA GLY A 99 -7.05 -23.58 7.85
C GLY A 99 -6.52 -22.64 6.76
N VAL A 100 -7.37 -22.21 5.81
CA VAL A 100 -6.99 -21.33 4.71
C VAL A 100 -6.94 -19.88 5.20
N GLU A 101 -5.84 -19.18 4.90
CA GLU A 101 -5.68 -17.75 5.22
C GLU A 101 -6.83 -16.94 4.63
N THR A 102 -7.52 -16.15 5.45
CA THR A 102 -8.63 -15.27 5.02
C THR A 102 -8.25 -13.79 5.04
N SER A 103 -7.14 -13.46 5.70
CA SER A 103 -6.57 -12.13 5.72
C SER A 103 -5.27 -12.13 4.95
N GLY A 104 -5.21 -11.63 3.72
CA GLY A 104 -3.93 -11.44 3.02
C GLY A 104 -3.38 -10.02 3.17
N HIS A 105 -2.08 -9.83 2.88
CA HIS A 105 -1.43 -8.51 2.91
C HIS A 105 -2.18 -7.40 2.15
N PRO A 106 -2.80 -7.62 0.96
CA PRO A 106 -3.52 -6.58 0.23
C PRO A 106 -4.70 -6.03 1.01
N LEU A 107 -5.29 -6.78 1.95
CA LEU A 107 -6.35 -6.26 2.80
C LEU A 107 -5.86 -5.12 3.70
N LEU A 108 -4.59 -5.16 4.14
CA LEU A 108 -4.01 -4.11 4.99
C LEU A 108 -3.92 -2.78 4.24
N THR A 109 -3.65 -2.82 2.93
CA THR A 109 -3.55 -1.63 2.07
C THR A 109 -4.83 -1.31 1.30
N GLY A 110 -5.88 -2.14 1.41
CA GLY A 110 -7.07 -2.04 0.57
C GLY A 110 -6.75 -2.20 -0.93
N GLY A 111 -5.86 -3.14 -1.26
CA GLY A 111 -5.34 -3.39 -2.61
C GLY A 111 -4.32 -2.37 -3.09
N GLY A 112 -3.95 -1.41 -2.24
CA GLY A 112 -2.99 -0.37 -2.56
C GLY A 112 -1.53 -0.86 -2.61
N PRO A 113 -0.62 -0.02 -3.13
CA PRO A 113 0.80 -0.31 -3.08
C PRO A 113 1.38 -0.33 -1.66
N ALA A 114 2.34 -1.22 -1.43
CA ALA A 114 3.18 -1.26 -0.23
C ALA A 114 4.66 -1.27 -0.65
N ARG A 115 5.56 -0.90 0.26
CA ARG A 115 7.01 -0.98 0.05
C ARG A 115 7.55 -2.35 0.40
N LEU A 116 7.08 -2.86 1.53
CA LEU A 116 7.41 -4.18 2.03
C LEU A 116 6.26 -4.71 2.88
N GLY A 117 6.19 -6.02 3.00
CA GLY A 117 5.33 -6.70 3.96
C GLY A 117 5.91 -8.05 4.32
N GLY A 118 5.31 -8.68 5.32
CA GLY A 118 5.70 -9.99 5.79
C GLY A 118 4.88 -10.39 6.99
N VAL A 119 5.47 -11.21 7.84
CA VAL A 119 4.82 -11.72 9.03
C VAL A 119 5.61 -11.34 10.28
N MET A 120 4.92 -11.21 11.40
CA MET A 120 5.55 -11.00 12.70
C MET A 120 4.96 -11.94 13.75
N VAL A 121 5.81 -12.42 14.63
CA VAL A 121 5.45 -13.32 15.74
C VAL A 121 6.20 -12.89 16.99
N MET A 122 5.48 -12.78 18.11
CA MET A 122 6.05 -12.46 19.40
C MET A 122 6.40 -13.74 20.18
N ARG A 123 7.63 -13.81 20.70
CA ARG A 123 8.11 -14.84 21.65
C ARG A 123 8.79 -14.14 22.82
N GLY A 124 8.25 -14.28 24.02
CA GLY A 124 8.72 -13.50 25.17
C GLY A 124 8.59 -12.00 24.89
N ARG A 125 9.69 -11.24 25.02
CA ARG A 125 9.74 -9.80 24.68
C ARG A 125 10.30 -9.48 23.29
N VAL A 126 10.48 -10.51 22.47
CA VAL A 126 11.05 -10.40 21.12
C VAL A 126 9.94 -10.52 20.09
N LEU A 127 9.87 -9.54 19.20
CA LEU A 127 9.03 -9.55 18.02
C LEU A 127 9.90 -9.85 16.81
N THR A 128 9.82 -11.07 16.29
CA THR A 128 10.48 -11.41 15.02
C THR A 128 9.62 -10.87 13.89
N VAL A 129 10.19 -10.04 13.02
CA VAL A 129 9.60 -9.57 11.76
C VAL A 129 10.33 -10.23 10.60
N ASP A 130 9.58 -10.90 9.72
CA ASP A 130 10.13 -11.55 8.53
C ASP A 130 9.64 -10.89 7.24
N SER A 131 10.27 -11.24 6.13
CA SER A 131 9.90 -10.79 4.78
C SER A 131 8.97 -11.78 4.06
N ASP A 132 8.30 -12.67 4.79
CA ASP A 132 7.46 -13.74 4.23
C ASP A 132 6.10 -13.19 3.75
N SER A 133 6.15 -12.32 2.74
CA SER A 133 4.96 -11.89 2.01
C SER A 133 5.08 -12.37 0.57
N GLY A 134 4.26 -13.36 0.23
CA GLY A 134 4.04 -13.82 -1.15
C GLY A 134 3.63 -12.72 -2.14
N ARG A 135 3.33 -11.50 -1.67
CA ARG A 135 2.66 -10.46 -2.47
C ARG A 135 3.40 -9.14 -2.53
N TYR A 136 4.20 -8.80 -1.52
CA TYR A 136 4.99 -7.56 -1.46
C TYR A 136 6.50 -7.80 -1.22
N GLY A 137 6.93 -9.03 -0.97
CA GLY A 137 8.34 -9.37 -0.69
C GLY A 137 8.87 -10.54 -1.53
N TYR A 138 8.35 -11.75 -1.29
CA TYR A 138 8.88 -13.01 -1.82
C TYR A 138 9.01 -13.06 -3.35
N LEU A 139 8.08 -12.45 -4.09
CA LEU A 139 8.09 -12.43 -5.56
C LEU A 139 8.89 -11.26 -6.16
N ASP A 140 9.34 -10.31 -5.35
CA ASP A 140 10.03 -9.11 -5.82
C ASP A 140 11.55 -9.30 -5.83
N PRO A 141 12.21 -9.18 -7.00
CA PRO A 141 13.67 -9.31 -7.10
C PRO A 141 14.44 -8.17 -6.42
N SER A 142 13.80 -7.03 -6.13
CA SER A 142 14.44 -5.93 -5.38
C SER A 142 14.41 -6.13 -3.87
N MET A 143 13.68 -7.15 -3.38
CA MET A 143 13.61 -7.44 -1.95
C MET A 143 14.96 -8.01 -1.50
N SER A 144 15.53 -7.40 -0.47
CA SER A 144 16.84 -7.75 0.07
C SER A 144 16.81 -7.79 1.60
N LYS A 145 17.83 -8.44 2.18
CA LYS A 145 18.05 -8.39 3.64
C LYS A 145 18.17 -6.94 4.14
N SER A 146 18.86 -6.08 3.40
CA SER A 146 19.01 -4.65 3.74
C SER A 146 17.68 -3.89 3.73
N SER A 147 16.75 -4.24 2.83
CA SER A 147 15.40 -3.65 2.79
C SER A 147 14.59 -4.04 4.03
N LEU A 148 14.68 -5.30 4.47
CA LEU A 148 14.03 -5.76 5.70
C LEU A 148 14.62 -5.09 6.95
N GLU A 149 15.94 -4.91 7.01
CA GLU A 149 16.60 -4.17 8.08
C GLU A 149 16.18 -2.69 8.10
N ALA A 150 16.06 -2.06 6.93
CA ALA A 150 15.53 -0.70 6.81
C ALA A 150 14.08 -0.63 7.29
N ALA A 151 13.25 -1.62 6.96
CA ALA A 151 11.88 -1.73 7.46
C ALA A 151 11.83 -1.85 8.99
N ALA A 152 12.70 -2.67 9.59
CA ALA A 152 12.78 -2.80 11.06
C ALA A 152 13.21 -1.49 11.73
N ARG A 153 14.18 -0.76 11.15
CA ARG A 153 14.55 0.59 11.62
C ARG A 153 13.37 1.57 11.51
N TRP A 154 12.63 1.52 10.40
CA TRP A 154 11.43 2.33 10.21
C TRP A 154 10.34 2.00 11.23
N MET A 155 10.12 0.71 11.52
CA MET A 155 9.19 0.25 12.56
C MET A 155 9.61 0.66 13.97
N ASN A 156 10.91 0.75 14.25
CA ASN A 156 11.38 1.26 15.53
C ASN A 156 11.01 2.73 15.77
N LYS A 157 10.56 3.48 14.77
CA LYS A 157 10.04 4.84 14.95
C LYS A 157 8.59 4.91 15.44
N VAL A 158 7.90 3.77 15.55
CA VAL A 158 6.60 3.68 16.21
C VAL A 158 6.70 2.88 17.50
N ALA A 159 5.75 3.09 18.41
CA ALA A 159 5.68 2.30 19.63
C ALA A 159 5.05 0.93 19.33
N ILE A 160 5.85 -0.12 19.21
CA ILE A 160 5.36 -1.51 19.14
C ILE A 160 5.50 -2.12 20.53
N THR A 161 4.36 -2.49 21.12
CA THR A 161 4.23 -2.82 22.54
C THR A 161 3.48 -4.13 22.75
N ASP A 162 3.69 -4.76 23.91
CA ASP A 162 2.85 -5.87 24.37
C ASP A 162 1.53 -5.37 24.99
N ARG A 163 0.72 -6.29 25.54
CA ARG A 163 -0.53 -5.97 26.24
C ARG A 163 -0.34 -5.05 27.46
N ALA A 164 0.82 -5.10 28.11
CA ALA A 164 1.16 -4.27 29.26
C ALA A 164 1.74 -2.90 28.85
N GLY A 165 1.78 -2.58 27.56
CA GLY A 165 2.34 -1.32 27.04
C GLY A 165 3.87 -1.29 27.03
N ARG A 166 4.54 -2.42 27.32
CA ARG A 166 6.00 -2.50 27.30
C ARG A 166 6.49 -2.61 25.87
N ARG A 167 7.53 -1.84 25.54
CA ARG A 167 8.15 -1.90 24.21
C ARG A 167 8.77 -3.29 23.96
N LEU A 168 8.57 -3.79 22.74
CA LEU A 168 9.13 -5.05 22.26
C LEU A 168 10.47 -4.81 21.55
N ARG A 169 11.38 -5.79 21.65
CA ARG A 169 12.62 -5.82 20.88
C ARG A 169 12.33 -6.41 19.50
N LEU A 170 12.66 -5.70 18.44
CA LEU A 170 12.49 -6.19 17.08
C LEU A 170 13.71 -6.99 16.64
N GLU A 171 13.48 -8.16 16.04
CA GLU A 171 14.48 -8.95 15.35
C GLU A 171 14.02 -9.23 13.93
N THR A 172 14.93 -9.23 12.97
CA THR A 172 14.61 -9.53 11.58
C THR A 172 14.93 -10.99 11.25
N ARG A 173 14.05 -11.62 10.48
CA ARG A 173 14.31 -12.92 9.86
C ARG A 173 14.13 -12.79 8.34
N TYR A 174 15.24 -12.75 7.62
CA TYR A 174 15.17 -12.70 6.17
C TYR A 174 14.67 -14.04 5.60
N VAL A 175 13.59 -13.98 4.81
CA VAL A 175 13.12 -15.10 3.99
C VAL A 175 13.52 -14.80 2.56
N PRO A 176 14.44 -15.59 1.96
CA PRO A 176 14.94 -15.35 0.61
C PRO A 176 13.80 -15.24 -0.40
N SER A 177 13.95 -14.28 -1.33
CA SER A 177 13.02 -14.16 -2.44
C SER A 177 13.09 -15.42 -3.31
N ILE A 178 12.07 -15.65 -4.13
CA ILE A 178 12.08 -16.73 -5.11
C ILE A 178 13.25 -16.62 -6.11
N HIS A 179 13.77 -15.41 -6.30
CA HIS A 179 14.89 -15.15 -7.20
C HIS A 179 16.23 -15.61 -6.60
N ASP A 180 16.33 -15.62 -5.27
CA ASP A 180 17.54 -15.99 -4.52
C ASP A 180 17.65 -17.51 -4.26
N ARG A 181 16.58 -18.27 -4.50
CA ARG A 181 16.57 -19.72 -4.26
C ARG A 181 17.40 -20.47 -5.32
N ARG A 182 18.39 -21.22 -4.85
CA ARG A 182 19.27 -22.08 -5.66
C ARG A 182 18.55 -23.33 -6.17
N GLU A 183 17.75 -23.97 -5.32
CA GLU A 183 16.91 -25.11 -5.68
C GLU A 183 15.48 -24.64 -5.94
N ARG A 184 14.94 -24.98 -7.11
CA ARG A 184 13.62 -24.53 -7.58
C ARG A 184 12.71 -25.72 -7.83
N GLY A 185 11.70 -25.87 -6.99
CA GLY A 185 10.61 -26.83 -7.19
C GLY A 185 9.65 -26.40 -8.30
N PRO A 186 8.71 -27.27 -8.70
CA PRO A 186 7.68 -26.94 -9.70
C PRO A 186 6.81 -25.73 -9.30
N LEU A 187 6.50 -25.58 -8.01
CA LEU A 187 5.75 -24.43 -7.47
C LEU A 187 6.51 -23.11 -7.69
N ASP A 188 7.83 -23.13 -7.56
CA ASP A 188 8.64 -21.93 -7.80
C ASP A 188 8.56 -21.48 -9.28
N ARG A 189 8.33 -22.39 -10.24
CA ARG A 189 8.18 -22.01 -11.66
C ARG A 189 6.86 -21.27 -11.93
N ALA A 190 5.78 -21.62 -11.24
CA ALA A 190 4.50 -20.91 -11.37
C ALA A 190 4.61 -19.50 -10.78
N ASP A 191 5.18 -19.41 -9.58
CA ASP A 191 5.42 -18.14 -8.88
C ASP A 191 6.38 -17.23 -9.64
N LEU A 192 7.44 -17.77 -10.26
CA LEU A 192 8.33 -17.00 -11.13
C LEU A 192 7.63 -16.48 -12.39
N ARG A 193 6.73 -17.28 -12.99
CA ARG A 193 5.93 -16.82 -14.13
C ARG A 193 5.01 -15.68 -13.72
N LEU A 194 4.38 -15.80 -12.55
CA LEU A 194 3.55 -14.75 -11.97
C LEU A 194 4.36 -13.48 -11.67
N ALA A 195 5.52 -13.62 -11.03
CA ALA A 195 6.43 -12.51 -10.74
C ALA A 195 6.85 -11.77 -12.01
N ARG A 196 7.30 -12.50 -13.04
CA ARG A 196 7.67 -11.92 -14.35
C ARG A 196 6.49 -11.24 -15.03
N TYR A 197 5.29 -11.83 -14.96
CA TYR A 197 4.09 -11.24 -15.53
C TYR A 197 3.76 -9.90 -14.85
N VAL A 198 3.75 -9.87 -13.52
CA VAL A 198 3.51 -8.67 -12.73
C VAL A 198 4.56 -7.60 -13.03
N GLN A 199 5.84 -7.97 -13.12
CA GLN A 199 6.91 -7.03 -13.43
C GLN A 199 6.76 -6.45 -14.84
N ARG A 200 6.42 -7.28 -15.84
CA ARG A 200 6.27 -6.85 -17.24
C ARG A 200 5.04 -5.97 -17.48
N HIS A 201 3.91 -6.33 -16.88
CA HIS A 201 2.64 -5.69 -17.19
C HIS A 201 2.22 -4.66 -16.14
N GLY A 202 2.78 -4.74 -14.93
CA GLY A 202 2.43 -3.98 -13.73
C GLY A 202 0.98 -4.18 -13.26
N GLY A 203 0.71 -3.83 -12.01
CA GLY A 203 -0.58 -4.13 -11.35
C GLY A 203 -0.51 -5.45 -10.59
N TYR A 204 -1.63 -6.15 -10.50
CA TYR A 204 -1.75 -7.42 -9.79
C TYR A 204 -2.56 -8.43 -10.61
N VAL A 205 -2.42 -9.72 -10.34
CA VAL A 205 -3.25 -10.78 -10.90
C VAL A 205 -4.42 -11.10 -9.97
N LEU A 206 -5.63 -11.15 -10.50
CA LEU A 206 -6.79 -11.61 -9.75
C LEU A 206 -6.88 -13.14 -9.85
N LEU A 207 -6.88 -13.81 -8.71
CA LEU A 207 -6.95 -15.26 -8.59
C LEU A 207 -8.35 -15.70 -8.11
N PRO A 208 -8.78 -16.94 -8.44
CA PRO A 208 -10.01 -17.53 -7.87
C PRO A 208 -9.97 -17.55 -6.33
N PRO A 209 -11.06 -17.89 -5.62
CA PRO A 209 -10.99 -18.07 -4.17
C PRO A 209 -9.89 -19.08 -3.80
N ARG A 210 -9.29 -18.97 -2.61
CA ARG A 210 -8.13 -19.80 -2.25
C ARG A 210 -8.40 -21.31 -2.24
N ASP A 211 -9.66 -21.70 -2.07
CA ASP A 211 -10.15 -23.09 -2.15
C ASP A 211 -10.98 -23.36 -3.42
N GLY A 212 -10.98 -22.41 -4.36
CA GLY A 212 -11.69 -22.48 -5.62
C GLY A 212 -10.77 -22.75 -6.81
N THR A 213 -11.41 -22.99 -7.94
CA THR A 213 -10.81 -23.15 -9.25
C THR A 213 -11.16 -21.96 -10.15
N HIS A 214 -10.61 -21.91 -11.35
CA HIS A 214 -10.92 -20.84 -12.31
C HIS A 214 -12.42 -20.76 -12.67
N SER A 215 -13.17 -21.87 -12.56
CA SER A 215 -14.61 -21.87 -12.83
C SER A 215 -15.42 -21.09 -11.78
N ASP A 216 -14.86 -20.88 -10.59
CA ASP A 216 -15.49 -20.11 -9.49
C ASP A 216 -15.39 -18.59 -9.69
N LEU A 217 -14.62 -18.14 -10.68
CA LEU A 217 -14.65 -16.75 -11.10
C LEU A 217 -15.98 -16.44 -11.81
N PRO A 218 -16.56 -15.24 -11.65
CA PRO A 218 -17.70 -14.79 -12.45
C PRO A 218 -17.42 -14.95 -13.95
N THR A 219 -18.41 -15.32 -14.77
CA THR A 219 -18.27 -15.53 -16.24
C THR A 219 -17.51 -14.40 -16.93
N ARG A 220 -17.82 -13.14 -16.60
CA ARG A 220 -17.10 -11.98 -17.14
C ARG A 220 -15.62 -11.95 -16.80
N LEU A 221 -15.20 -12.45 -15.64
CA LEU A 221 -13.80 -12.55 -15.23
C LEU A 221 -13.14 -13.81 -15.81
N ARG A 222 -13.92 -14.88 -16.04
CA ARG A 222 -13.49 -16.10 -16.75
C ARG A 222 -13.17 -15.83 -18.22
N THR A 223 -13.97 -14.98 -18.89
CA THR A 223 -13.75 -14.57 -20.29
C THR A 223 -12.70 -13.46 -20.43
N SER A 224 -12.33 -12.78 -19.34
CA SER A 224 -11.37 -11.65 -19.28
C SER A 224 -9.94 -12.01 -18.86
N SER A 225 -9.65 -13.29 -18.60
CA SER A 225 -8.26 -13.79 -18.66
C SER A 225 -7.65 -13.54 -20.05
N GLN A 226 -8.47 -13.20 -21.05
CA GLN A 226 -8.05 -12.44 -22.23
C GLN A 226 -7.84 -10.93 -21.92
N ARG A 227 -6.59 -10.62 -21.54
CA ARG A 227 -5.80 -9.42 -21.90
C ARG A 227 -6.12 -8.06 -21.23
N LEU A 228 -5.34 -7.71 -20.20
CA LEU A 228 -4.59 -6.44 -20.09
C LEU A 228 -5.34 -5.09 -19.88
N GLY A 229 -6.66 -5.01 -20.03
CA GLY A 229 -7.38 -3.72 -19.89
C GLY A 229 -7.51 -3.23 -18.43
N TRP A 230 -7.55 -4.15 -17.48
CA TRP A 230 -7.90 -3.86 -16.09
C TRP A 230 -6.76 -3.23 -15.29
N SER A 231 -5.52 -3.69 -15.49
CA SER A 231 -4.33 -3.04 -14.91
C SER A 231 -4.13 -1.62 -15.45
N LYS A 232 -4.45 -1.38 -16.74
CA LYS A 232 -4.36 -0.05 -17.36
C LYS A 232 -5.42 0.92 -16.82
N ARG A 233 -6.67 0.48 -16.66
CA ARG A 233 -7.75 1.31 -16.06
C ARG A 233 -7.55 1.53 -14.56
N ALA A 234 -7.07 0.55 -13.81
CA ALA A 234 -6.71 0.72 -12.40
C ALA A 234 -5.52 1.69 -12.25
N ARG A 235 -4.48 1.56 -13.09
CA ARG A 235 -3.33 2.50 -13.14
C ARG A 235 -3.77 3.91 -13.53
N GLN A 236 -4.63 4.07 -14.53
CA GLN A 236 -5.21 5.37 -14.91
C GLN A 236 -6.10 5.94 -13.81
N ARG A 237 -6.93 5.14 -13.12
CA ARG A 237 -7.73 5.59 -11.96
C ARG A 237 -6.85 5.99 -10.78
N TRP A 238 -5.70 5.36 -10.60
CA TRP A 238 -4.76 5.67 -9.53
C TRP A 238 -3.93 6.92 -9.82
N GLN A 239 -3.42 7.09 -11.04
CA GLN A 239 -2.85 8.35 -11.54
C GLN A 239 -3.88 9.49 -11.48
N ARG A 240 -5.16 9.19 -11.76
CA ARG A 240 -6.28 10.14 -11.60
C ARG A 240 -6.65 10.41 -10.15
N ARG A 241 -6.40 9.52 -9.19
CA ARG A 241 -6.63 9.76 -7.75
C ARG A 241 -5.46 10.49 -7.08
N GLY A 242 -4.23 10.28 -7.53
CA GLY A 242 -3.09 11.13 -7.18
C GLY A 242 -3.21 12.55 -7.75
N THR A 243 -4.04 12.76 -8.77
CA THR A 243 -4.35 14.08 -9.36
C THR A 243 -5.74 14.63 -8.99
N ARG A 244 -6.69 13.82 -8.51
CA ARG A 244 -8.04 14.29 -8.08
C ARG A 244 -8.14 14.83 -6.67
N THR A 245 -7.12 14.65 -5.82
CA THR A 245 -6.93 15.53 -4.65
C THR A 245 -6.52 16.96 -5.04
N ARG A 246 -6.47 17.30 -6.33
CA ARG A 246 -6.08 18.62 -6.85
C ARG A 246 -7.16 19.41 -7.60
N HIS A 247 -8.40 18.92 -7.74
CA HIS A 247 -9.44 19.66 -8.50
C HIS A 247 -10.86 19.65 -7.90
N GLN A 248 -11.01 19.50 -6.59
CA GLN A 248 -12.26 19.86 -5.90
C GLN A 248 -11.99 20.99 -4.92
N ARG A 249 -12.02 22.22 -5.44
CA ARG A 249 -12.46 23.46 -4.76
C ARG A 249 -12.10 24.67 -5.61
N GLN A 250 -12.74 24.82 -6.78
CA GLN A 250 -13.05 26.15 -7.33
C GLN A 250 -14.33 26.04 -8.15
N ARG A 251 -15.46 26.32 -7.51
CA ARG A 251 -16.62 26.89 -8.18
C ARG A 251 -16.67 28.36 -7.75
N PRO A 252 -16.56 29.34 -8.66
CA PRO A 252 -17.14 30.63 -8.42
C PRO A 252 -18.60 30.61 -8.86
N ALA A 253 -19.46 31.17 -8.01
CA ALA A 253 -20.85 31.43 -8.30
C ALA A 253 -20.98 32.39 -9.50
N VAL A 254 -21.96 32.09 -10.35
CA VAL A 254 -22.32 32.87 -11.52
C VAL A 254 -23.10 34.12 -11.10
N LYS A 255 -22.56 35.27 -11.55
CA LYS A 255 -23.18 36.51 -12.04
C LYS A 255 -24.35 37.15 -11.27
N ARG A 256 -24.26 38.47 -11.13
CA ARG A 256 -25.10 39.43 -11.90
C ARG A 256 -24.47 40.83 -11.82
N ARG A 257 -24.12 41.40 -12.98
CA ARG A 257 -24.80 42.53 -13.68
C ARG A 257 -24.66 43.85 -12.92
N ALA A 258 -24.49 45.02 -13.52
CA ALA A 258 -24.28 45.54 -14.86
C ALA A 258 -24.20 47.09 -14.67
N ARG A 259 -23.93 47.81 -15.76
CA ARG A 259 -23.98 49.28 -15.94
C ARG A 259 -22.63 49.96 -15.70
N SER A 260 -21.87 50.31 -16.73
CA SER A 260 -22.09 51.26 -17.85
C SER A 260 -21.79 52.71 -17.49
N SER A 261 -21.20 53.39 -18.47
CA SER A 261 -20.81 54.80 -18.57
C SER A 261 -19.44 55.09 -17.94
N ARG A 262 -18.39 55.47 -18.67
CA ARG A 262 -18.22 55.82 -20.10
C ARG A 262 -16.81 55.41 -20.52
#